data_AF-A0A6V8P932-F1
#
_entry.id   AF-A0A6V8P932-F1
#
_cell.length_a   1.000
_cell.length_b   1.000
_cell.length_c   1.000
_cell.angle_alpha   90.00
_cell.angle_beta   90.00
_cell.angle_gamma   90.00
#
_symmetry.space_group_name_H-M   'P 1'
#
loop_
_entity.id
_entity.type
_entity.pdbx_description
1 polymer ?
#
loop_
_entity_poly.entity_id
_entity_poly.type
_entity_poly.pdbx_seq_one_letter_code
_entity_poly.pdbx_strand_id
1 'polypeptide(L)'
;MRRGQTPQAFKLGTIKLAYQRASAEKRFSFTCDCGVVRSMVPGVRVATVMGTEANMKVTQPIDLFIAEKLLQEAGDAANLLI
;
A
#
# COMPACT_ATOMS: atom_id res chain seq x y z
N MET A 1 0.15 -6.88 -13.82
CA MET A 1 0.01 -5.84 -12.77
C MET A 1 0.28 -6.51 -11.43
N ARG A 2 1.09 -5.93 -10.53
CA ARG A 2 1.38 -6.51 -9.20
C ARG A 2 0.35 -5.98 -8.18
N ARG A 3 0.05 -6.74 -7.13
CA ARG A 3 -0.77 -6.27 -5.99
C ARG A 3 0.00 -5.19 -5.24
N GLY A 4 -0.48 -3.95 -5.26
CA GLY A 4 0.08 -2.86 -4.47
C GLY A 4 -0.38 -2.96 -3.02
N GLN A 5 0.55 -3.13 -2.08
CA GLN A 5 0.29 -3.08 -0.64
C GLN A 5 0.71 -1.73 -0.04
N THR A 6 0.39 -1.53 1.24
CA THR A 6 0.90 -0.48 2.12
C THR A 6 1.83 -1.09 3.18
N PRO A 7 2.72 -0.35 3.86
CA PRO A 7 2.98 1.07 3.72
C PRO A 7 3.60 1.42 2.35
N GLN A 8 3.24 2.60 1.86
CA GLN A 8 3.92 3.24 0.73
C GLN A 8 4.62 4.49 1.26
N ALA A 9 5.84 4.75 0.78
CA ALA A 9 6.62 5.90 1.22
C ALA A 9 7.09 6.72 0.02
N PHE A 10 6.94 8.03 0.11
CA PHE A 10 7.35 8.98 -0.91
C PHE A 10 8.07 10.17 -0.28
N LYS A 11 8.98 10.79 -1.03
CA LYS A 11 9.49 12.12 -0.65
C LYS A 11 8.32 13.09 -0.61
N LEU A 12 8.22 13.87 0.48
CA LEU A 12 7.13 14.81 0.70
C LEU A 12 6.90 15.75 -0.50
N GLY A 13 7.98 16.31 -1.06
CA GLY A 13 7.89 17.20 -2.23
C GLY A 13 7.31 16.51 -3.47
N THR A 14 7.65 15.24 -3.70
CA THR A 14 7.17 14.46 -4.85
C THR A 14 5.68 14.15 -4.72
N ILE A 15 5.24 13.64 -3.56
CA ILE A 15 3.82 13.29 -3.37
C ILE A 15 2.94 14.55 -3.36
N LYS A 16 3.41 15.65 -2.75
CA LYS A 16 2.71 16.94 -2.77
C LYS A 16 2.51 17.46 -4.19
N LEU A 17 3.57 17.45 -5.02
CA LEU A 17 3.49 17.86 -6.42
C LEU A 17 2.50 17.00 -7.21
N ALA A 18 2.49 15.68 -6.98
CA ALA A 18 1.58 14.77 -7.65
C ALA A 18 0.11 15.12 -7.36
N TYR A 19 -0.24 15.36 -6.10
CA TYR A 19 -1.60 15.77 -5.71
C TYR A 19 -1.98 17.17 -6.18
N GLN A 20 -1.03 18.12 -6.20
CA GLN A 20 -1.26 19.46 -6.76
C GLN A 20 -1.64 19.39 -8.24
N ARG A 21 -0.93 18.57 -9.03
CA ARG A 21 -1.24 18.35 -10.45
C ARG A 21 -2.56 17.61 -10.65
N ALA A 22 -2.82 16.56 -9.87
CA ALA A 22 -4.10 15.85 -9.89
C ALA A 22 -5.28 16.79 -9.67
N SER A 23 -5.17 17.68 -8.68
CA SER A 23 -6.19 18.68 -8.37
C SER A 23 -6.37 19.68 -9.51
N ALA A 24 -5.28 20.22 -10.06
CA ALA A 24 -5.32 21.16 -11.19
C ALA A 24 -5.97 20.55 -12.45
N GLU A 25 -5.70 19.27 -12.72
CA GLU A 25 -6.30 18.52 -13.84
C GLU A 25 -7.69 17.96 -13.53
N LYS A 26 -8.23 18.18 -12.31
CA LYS A 26 -9.49 17.60 -11.82
C LYS A 26 -9.55 16.07 -11.94
N ARG A 27 -8.41 15.40 -11.75
CA ARG A 27 -8.29 13.93 -11.78
C ARG A 27 -8.30 13.40 -10.35
N PHE A 28 -9.36 12.72 -9.97
CA PHE A 28 -9.54 12.20 -8.60
C PHE A 28 -9.73 10.68 -8.52
N SER A 29 -9.86 10.01 -9.66
CA SER A 29 -10.02 8.55 -9.71
C SER A 29 -8.65 7.86 -9.63
N PHE A 30 -8.17 7.65 -8.40
CA PHE A 30 -6.96 6.89 -8.10
C PHE A 30 -7.24 5.91 -6.96
N THR A 31 -6.60 4.73 -7.02
CA THR A 31 -6.76 3.68 -6.01
C THR A 31 -5.62 3.60 -4.99
N CYS A 32 -4.50 4.30 -5.25
CA CYS A 32 -3.36 4.40 -4.35
C CYS A 32 -2.44 5.58 -4.71
N ASP A 33 -1.59 5.98 -3.76
CA ASP A 33 -0.62 7.07 -3.89
C ASP A 33 0.39 6.82 -5.01
N CYS A 34 0.85 5.58 -5.18
CA CYS A 34 1.69 5.18 -6.32
C CYS A 34 1.03 5.49 -7.67
N GLY A 35 -0.29 5.29 -7.78
CA GLY A 35 -1.07 5.63 -8.96
C GLY A 35 -1.08 7.14 -9.23
N VAL A 36 -1.23 7.96 -8.20
CA VAL A 36 -1.18 9.42 -8.29
C VAL A 36 0.20 9.86 -8.79
N VAL A 37 1.28 9.39 -8.15
CA VAL A 37 2.66 9.77 -8.50
C VAL A 37 3.03 9.36 -9.92
N ARG A 38 2.76 8.11 -10.31
CA ARG A 38 3.09 7.62 -11.67
C ARG A 38 2.32 8.35 -12.76
N SER A 39 1.09 8.78 -12.47
CA SER A 39 0.26 9.46 -13.47
C SER A 39 0.61 10.94 -13.59
N MET A 40 0.82 11.62 -12.47
CA MET A 40 0.93 13.08 -12.40
C MET A 40 2.37 13.60 -12.47
N VAL A 41 3.35 12.76 -12.10
CA VAL A 41 4.77 13.11 -12.15
C VAL A 41 5.52 12.00 -12.92
N PRO A 42 5.29 11.89 -14.24
CA PRO A 42 5.95 10.88 -15.06
C PRO A 42 7.48 11.02 -14.98
N GLY A 43 8.18 9.89 -14.97
CA GLY A 43 9.64 9.83 -14.82
C GLY A 43 10.13 9.64 -13.38
N VAL A 44 9.27 9.80 -12.37
CA VAL A 44 9.61 9.38 -11.01
C VAL A 44 9.68 7.86 -10.94
N ARG A 45 10.84 7.33 -10.57
CA ARG A 45 11.01 5.89 -10.33
C ARG A 45 10.30 5.50 -9.04
N VAL A 46 9.44 4.49 -9.10
CA VAL A 46 8.81 3.85 -7.94
C VAL A 46 9.37 2.44 -7.82
N ALA A 47 10.10 2.19 -6.74
CA ALA A 47 10.62 0.85 -6.43
C ALA A 47 9.54 0.01 -5.73
N THR A 48 9.64 -1.31 -5.89
CA THR A 48 8.83 -2.28 -5.14
C THR A 48 9.71 -3.01 -4.15
N VAL A 49 9.22 -3.20 -2.93
CA VAL A 49 9.81 -4.08 -1.92
C VAL A 49 9.00 -5.36 -1.82
N MET A 50 9.61 -6.45 -1.34
CA MET A 50 8.88 -7.69 -1.09
C MET A 50 7.89 -7.48 0.05
N GLY A 51 6.62 -7.77 -0.22
CA GLY A 51 5.56 -7.76 0.79
C GLY A 51 5.32 -9.15 1.37
N THR A 52 4.25 -9.27 2.14
CA THR A 52 3.76 -10.53 2.71
C THR A 52 2.25 -10.61 2.54
N GLU A 53 1.71 -11.80 2.29
CA GLU A 53 0.25 -12.00 2.24
C GLU A 53 -0.41 -11.71 3.60
N ALA A 54 0.35 -11.83 4.70
CA ALA A 54 -0.14 -11.46 6.04
C ALA A 54 -0.50 -9.97 6.15
N ASN A 55 0.09 -9.12 5.31
CA ASN A 55 -0.21 -7.70 5.20
C ASN A 55 -1.38 -7.46 4.22
N MET A 56 -2.46 -8.22 4.42
CA MET A 56 -3.67 -8.14 3.62
C MET A 56 -4.56 -6.97 4.06
N LYS A 57 -5.35 -6.46 3.11
CA LYS A 57 -6.42 -5.50 3.41
C LYS A 57 -7.69 -6.28 3.77
N VAL A 58 -8.21 -6.08 4.97
CA VAL A 58 -9.54 -6.54 5.36
C VAL A 58 -10.60 -5.73 4.60
N THR A 59 -11.36 -6.39 3.73
CA THR A 59 -12.34 -5.75 2.83
C THR A 59 -13.70 -6.43 2.88
N GLN A 60 -13.74 -7.75 3.07
CA GLN A 60 -14.96 -8.57 3.17
C GLN A 60 -15.05 -9.23 4.55
N PRO A 61 -16.24 -9.62 5.03
CA PRO A 61 -16.41 -10.27 6.33
C PRO A 61 -15.52 -11.53 6.52
N ILE A 62 -15.31 -12.31 5.44
CA ILE A 62 -14.44 -13.49 5.50
C ILE A 62 -12.98 -13.15 5.84
N ASP A 63 -12.51 -11.95 5.47
CA ASP A 63 -11.14 -11.52 5.70
C ASP A 63 -10.80 -11.41 7.19
N LEU A 64 -11.81 -11.24 8.06
CA LEU A 64 -11.62 -11.21 9.50
C LEU A 64 -11.14 -12.56 10.05
N PHE A 65 -11.74 -13.66 9.57
CA PHE A 65 -11.34 -15.01 9.98
C PHE A 65 -9.92 -15.33 9.50
N ILE A 66 -9.56 -14.86 8.30
CA ILE A 66 -8.22 -15.02 7.74
C ILE A 66 -7.21 -14.20 8.56
N ALA A 67 -7.51 -12.92 8.82
CA ALA A 67 -6.64 -12.04 9.61
C ALA A 67 -6.43 -12.55 11.03
N GLU A 68 -7.47 -13.07 11.68
CA GLU A 68 -7.37 -13.69 13.00
C GLU A 68 -6.39 -14.86 13.00
N LYS A 69 -6.47 -15.75 12.02
CA LYS A 69 -5.54 -16.89 11.92
C LYS A 69 -4.11 -16.45 11.65
N LEU A 70 -3.91 -15.48 10.76
CA LEU A 70 -2.59 -14.91 10.51
C LEU A 70 -1.97 -14.28 11.77
N LEU A 71 -2.78 -13.63 12.62
CA LEU A 71 -2.32 -13.07 13.89
C LEU A 71 -1.99 -14.14 14.93
N GLN A 72 -2.78 -15.22 15.01
CA GLN A 72 -2.50 -16.36 15.89
C GLN A 72 -1.17 -17.02 15.53
N GLU A 73 -0.95 -17.32 14.24
CA GLU A 73 0.30 -17.91 13.75
C GLU A 73 1.52 -17.01 14.03
N ALA A 74 1.37 -15.70 13.87
CA ALA A 74 2.44 -14.75 14.19
C ALA A 74 2.76 -14.70 15.69
N GLY A 75 1.75 -14.79 16.56
CA GLY A 75 1.92 -14.85 18.01
C GLY A 75 2.59 -16.15 18.47
N ASP A 76 2.22 -17.28 17.88
CA ASP A 76 2.82 -18.59 18.18
C ASP A 76 4.30 -18.63 17.76
N ALA A 77 4.62 -18.07 16.59
CA ALA A 77 6.00 -17.93 16.12
C ALA A 77 6.82 -17.01 17.04
N ALA A 78 6.23 -15.95 17.58
CA ALA A 78 6.89 -15.07 18.53
C ALA A 78 7.15 -15.76 19.88
N ASN A 79 6.21 -16.60 20.36
CA ASN A 79 6.37 -17.35 21.61
C ASN A 79 7.42 -18.47 21.52
N LEU A 80 7.71 -19.00 20.33
CA LEU A 80 8.78 -19.98 20.12
C LEU A 80 10.19 -19.36 20.17
N LEU A 81 10.31 -18.03 20.12
CA LEU A 81 11.58 -17.29 20.08
C LEU A 81 11.96 -16.68 21.45
N ILE A 82 11.18 -16.91 22.50
CA ILE A 82 11.41 -16.46 23.88
C ILE A 82 11.64 -17.69 24.76
#